data_AF-A0A514MCL7-F1
#
_entry.id   AF-A0A514MCL7-F1
#
_cell.length_a   1.000
_cell.length_b   1.000
_cell.length_c   1.000
_cell.angle_alpha   90.00
_cell.angle_beta   90.00
_cell.angle_gamma   90.00
#
_symmetry.space_group_name_H-M   'P 1'
#
loop_
_entity.id
_entity.type
_entity.pdbx_description
1 polymer ?
#
loop_
_entity_poly.entity_id
_entity_poly.type
_entity_poly.pdbx_seq_one_letter_code
_entity_poly.pdbx_strand_id
1 'polypeptide(L)'
;YARWDEVLVGATAVVSTLGGFGNEEQMKRINGEANVIAVDAAREFGAPKFILISVHDYNLPSFLLNSGYFTGKRKAESEVLSKYPTSGVVLRPGFIYGKRKVDGFEIPLDVVGQPLEKLLSSVENFTKPLSSLPASDLI
;
A
#
# COMPACT_ATOMS: atom_id res chain seq x y z
N TYR A 1 22.56 -7.02 -6.14
CA TYR A 1 21.51 -6.84 -5.12
C TYR A 1 22.19 -6.67 -3.77
N ALA A 2 21.70 -5.77 -2.91
CA ALA A 2 22.24 -5.59 -1.56
C ALA A 2 21.85 -6.76 -0.65
N ARG A 3 22.68 -7.09 0.35
CA ARG A 3 22.38 -8.14 1.34
C ARG A 3 21.73 -7.52 2.57
N TRP A 4 20.78 -8.23 3.19
CA TRP A 4 20.00 -7.71 4.32
C TRP A 4 20.86 -7.38 5.55
N ASP A 5 21.88 -8.19 5.83
CA ASP A 5 22.86 -7.99 6.90
C ASP A 5 23.66 -6.69 6.75
N GLU A 6 23.87 -6.24 5.52
CA GLU A 6 24.61 -5.00 5.24
C GLU A 6 23.74 -3.74 5.41
N VAL A 7 22.42 -3.86 5.25
CA VAL A 7 21.52 -2.69 5.18
C VAL A 7 20.56 -2.57 6.36
N LEU A 8 20.29 -3.65 7.10
CA LEU A 8 19.34 -3.64 8.23
C LEU A 8 20.02 -3.54 9.59
N VAL A 9 21.28 -3.95 9.73
CA VAL A 9 21.99 -3.88 11.02
C VAL A 9 22.14 -2.42 11.44
N GLY A 10 21.60 -2.09 12.62
CA GLY A 10 21.61 -0.74 13.17
C GLY A 10 20.52 0.19 12.62
N ALA A 11 19.68 -0.28 11.69
CA ALA A 11 18.53 0.49 11.22
C ALA A 11 17.52 0.73 12.36
N THR A 12 17.19 2.00 12.61
CA THR A 12 16.21 2.38 13.64
C THR A 12 14.77 2.40 13.13
N ALA A 13 14.60 2.41 11.81
CA ALA A 13 13.32 2.25 11.15
C ALA A 13 13.53 1.72 9.72
N VAL A 14 12.58 0.94 9.23
CA VAL A 14 12.51 0.50 7.83
C VAL A 14 11.24 1.07 7.21
N VAL A 15 11.37 1.69 6.04
CA VAL A 15 10.23 2.22 5.28
C VAL A 15 10.11 1.43 3.98
N SER A 16 9.05 0.65 3.82
CA SER A 16 8.77 -0.03 2.56
C SER A 16 7.94 0.84 1.64
N THR A 17 8.57 1.24 0.53
CA THR A 17 7.91 1.85 -0.63
C THR A 17 7.74 0.82 -1.76
N LEU A 18 7.81 -0.48 -1.45
CA LEU A 18 7.64 -1.53 -2.43
C LEU A 18 6.19 -1.59 -2.91
N GLY A 19 6.02 -1.48 -4.22
CA GLY A 19 4.75 -1.61 -4.88
C GLY A 19 4.92 -1.55 -6.38
N GLY A 20 3.96 -2.13 -7.10
CA GLY A 20 4.00 -2.19 -8.54
C GLY A 20 2.67 -2.61 -9.14
N PHE A 21 2.46 -2.19 -10.38
CA PHE A 21 1.35 -2.62 -11.22
C PHE A 21 1.86 -3.62 -12.25
N GLY A 22 0.98 -4.50 -12.71
CA GLY A 22 1.31 -5.56 -13.67
C GLY A 22 0.17 -6.53 -13.80
N ASN A 23 0.47 -7.77 -14.18
CA ASN A 23 -0.52 -8.83 -14.11
C ASN A 23 -0.82 -9.23 -12.65
N GLU A 24 -1.90 -9.98 -12.46
CA GLU A 24 -2.41 -10.36 -11.15
C GLU A 24 -1.35 -11.04 -10.25
N GLU A 25 -0.57 -11.98 -10.79
CA GLU A 25 0.49 -12.65 -10.05
C GLU A 25 1.62 -11.71 -9.67
N GLN A 26 2.08 -10.89 -10.62
CA GLN A 26 3.11 -9.89 -10.36
C GLN A 26 2.69 -8.95 -9.23
N MET A 27 1.44 -8.49 -9.26
CA MET A 27 0.90 -7.61 -8.23
C MET A 27 0.83 -8.28 -6.86
N LYS A 28 0.40 -9.55 -6.78
CA LYS A 28 0.40 -10.32 -5.52
C LYS A 28 1.80 -10.46 -4.94
N ARG A 29 2.79 -10.75 -5.79
CA ARG A 29 4.18 -10.94 -5.40
C ARG A 29 4.79 -9.63 -4.90
N ILE A 30 4.71 -8.54 -5.67
CA ILE A 30 5.38 -7.29 -5.32
C ILE A 30 4.67 -6.51 -4.21
N ASN A 31 3.33 -6.46 -4.21
CA ASN A 31 2.58 -5.69 -3.22
C ASN A 31 2.36 -6.47 -1.92
N GLY A 32 2.38 -7.80 -1.96
CA GLY A 32 2.20 -8.68 -0.81
C GLY A 32 3.48 -9.40 -0.39
N GLU A 33 3.88 -10.45 -1.12
CA GLU A 33 4.95 -11.37 -0.69
C GLU A 33 6.29 -10.68 -0.43
N ALA A 34 6.71 -9.78 -1.31
CA ALA A 34 7.96 -9.03 -1.16
C ALA A 34 7.93 -8.15 0.09
N ASN A 35 6.78 -7.54 0.41
CA ASN A 35 6.62 -6.75 1.62
C ASN A 35 6.65 -7.62 2.88
N VAL A 36 6.01 -8.79 2.87
CA VAL A 36 6.05 -9.76 3.99
C VAL A 36 7.50 -10.16 4.29
N ILE A 37 8.27 -10.53 3.26
CA ILE A 37 9.69 -10.88 3.41
C ILE A 37 10.49 -9.70 3.98
N ALA A 38 10.21 -8.47 3.53
CA ALA A 38 10.89 -7.28 4.05
C ALA A 38 10.56 -7.01 5.53
N VAL A 39 9.30 -7.22 5.94
CA VAL A 39 8.86 -7.10 7.35
C VAL A 39 9.55 -8.14 8.21
N ASP A 40 9.56 -9.40 7.78
CA ASP A 40 10.21 -10.50 8.49
C ASP A 40 11.72 -10.25 8.64
N ALA A 41 12.39 -9.87 7.55
CA ALA A 41 13.82 -9.54 7.59
C ALA A 41 14.10 -8.36 8.53
N ALA A 42 13.34 -7.26 8.43
CA ALA A 42 13.50 -6.12 9.34
C ALA A 42 13.34 -6.54 10.81
N ARG A 43 12.39 -7.44 11.10
CA ARG A 43 12.15 -7.94 12.45
C ARG A 43 13.30 -8.83 12.94
N GLU A 44 13.79 -9.73 12.10
CA GLU A 44 14.89 -10.64 12.39
C GLU A 44 16.19 -9.89 12.69
N PHE A 45 16.50 -8.85 11.91
CA PHE A 45 17.68 -7.99 12.11
C PHE A 45 17.50 -6.94 13.21
N GLY A 46 16.37 -6.96 13.93
CA GLY A 46 16.16 -6.16 15.14
C GLY A 46 15.79 -4.69 14.87
N ALA A 47 15.38 -4.33 13.66
CA ALA A 47 14.87 -2.99 13.40
C ALA A 47 13.63 -2.75 14.26
N PRO A 48 13.57 -1.69 15.09
CA PRO A 48 12.52 -1.52 16.10
C PRO A 48 11.21 -0.99 15.54
N LYS A 49 11.20 -0.47 14.30
CA LYS A 49 10.05 0.15 13.65
C LYS A 49 9.99 -0.25 12.18
N PHE A 50 8.79 -0.56 11.70
CA PHE A 50 8.52 -0.77 10.29
C PHE A 50 7.36 0.12 9.83
N ILE A 51 7.54 0.78 8.69
CA ILE A 51 6.56 1.67 8.09
C ILE A 51 6.23 1.13 6.70
N LEU A 52 4.96 0.84 6.45
CA LEU A 52 4.45 0.40 5.16
C LEU A 52 3.67 1.52 4.49
N ILE A 53 4.00 1.81 3.23
CA ILE A 53 3.16 2.63 2.36
C ILE A 53 2.16 1.72 1.66
N SER A 54 0.94 1.71 2.18
CA SER A 54 -0.20 0.99 1.63
C SER A 54 -1.04 1.90 0.72
N VAL A 55 -2.34 1.69 0.66
CA VAL A 55 -3.26 2.42 -0.20
C VAL A 55 -4.60 2.61 0.50
N HIS A 56 -5.22 3.77 0.25
CA HIS A 56 -6.61 4.01 0.62
C HIS A 56 -7.54 3.18 -0.26
N ASP A 57 -8.55 2.54 0.33
CA ASP A 57 -9.44 1.62 -0.38
C ASP A 57 -10.59 2.31 -1.14
N TYR A 58 -10.86 3.60 -0.85
CA TYR A 58 -11.83 4.46 -1.54
C TYR A 58 -13.25 3.88 -1.67
N ASN A 59 -13.63 2.88 -0.85
CA ASN A 59 -14.84 2.07 -1.06
C ASN A 59 -14.98 1.55 -2.51
N LEU A 60 -13.86 1.17 -3.14
CA LEU A 60 -13.87 0.71 -4.53
C LEU A 60 -14.75 -0.55 -4.69
N PRO A 61 -15.32 -0.78 -5.88
CA PRO A 61 -16.03 -2.02 -6.20
C PRO A 61 -15.22 -3.27 -5.84
N SER A 62 -15.91 -4.31 -5.35
CA SER A 62 -15.29 -5.54 -4.85
C SER A 62 -14.31 -6.19 -5.84
N PHE A 63 -14.56 -6.10 -7.14
CA PHE A 63 -13.64 -6.65 -8.16
C PHE A 63 -12.28 -5.92 -8.19
N LEU A 64 -12.24 -4.61 -7.94
CA LEU A 64 -10.98 -3.85 -7.83
C LEU A 64 -10.29 -4.15 -6.51
N LEU A 65 -11.04 -4.19 -5.41
CA LEU A 65 -10.50 -4.56 -4.10
C LEU A 65 -9.92 -5.98 -4.12
N ASN A 66 -10.50 -6.90 -4.88
CA ASN A 66 -10.03 -8.27 -5.01
C ASN A 66 -8.85 -8.43 -5.97
N SER A 67 -8.36 -7.36 -6.60
CA SER A 67 -7.13 -7.41 -7.40
C SER A 67 -5.91 -7.73 -6.55
N GLY A 68 -4.87 -8.28 -7.19
CA GLY A 68 -3.59 -8.61 -6.58
C GLY A 68 -2.89 -7.42 -5.94
N TYR A 69 -3.20 -6.20 -6.40
CA TYR A 69 -2.69 -4.96 -5.82
C TYR A 69 -3.25 -4.74 -4.41
N PHE A 70 -4.57 -4.65 -4.26
CA PHE A 70 -5.21 -4.37 -2.97
C PHE A 70 -5.14 -5.56 -2.01
N THR A 71 -5.30 -6.78 -2.51
CA THR A 71 -5.14 -7.99 -1.68
C THR A 71 -3.70 -8.17 -1.20
N GLY A 72 -2.72 -7.89 -2.05
CA GLY A 72 -1.30 -7.87 -1.68
C GLY A 72 -0.99 -6.83 -0.60
N LYS A 73 -1.46 -5.58 -0.79
CA LYS A 73 -1.31 -4.51 0.21
C LYS A 73 -1.93 -4.91 1.56
N ARG A 74 -3.16 -5.41 1.58
CA ARG A 74 -3.82 -5.89 2.81
C ARG A 74 -3.05 -7.01 3.50
N LYS A 75 -2.48 -7.96 2.75
CA LYS A 75 -1.61 -9.02 3.31
C LYS A 75 -0.38 -8.42 3.99
N ALA A 76 0.28 -7.45 3.36
CA ALA A 76 1.44 -6.78 3.93
C ALA A 76 1.08 -5.96 5.19
N GLU A 77 -0.07 -5.29 5.20
CA GLU A 77 -0.56 -4.57 6.40
C GLU A 77 -0.72 -5.50 7.60
N SER A 78 -1.37 -6.65 7.40
CA SER A 78 -1.55 -7.65 8.45
C SER A 78 -0.22 -8.13 9.03
N GLU A 79 0.79 -8.32 8.18
CA GLU A 79 2.12 -8.74 8.62
C GLU A 79 2.81 -7.68 9.47
N VAL A 80 2.75 -6.40 9.06
CA VAL A 80 3.29 -5.29 9.84
C VAL A 80 2.64 -5.21 11.21
N LEU A 81 1.31 -5.26 11.27
CA LEU A 81 0.56 -5.16 12.52
C LEU A 81 0.79 -6.37 13.43
N SER A 82 1.07 -7.54 12.85
CA SER A 82 1.41 -8.76 13.59
C SER A 82 2.83 -8.71 14.19
N LYS A 83 3.84 -8.34 13.39
CA LYS A 83 5.25 -8.36 13.81
C LYS A 83 5.65 -7.13 14.62
N TYR A 84 4.96 -6.01 14.42
CA TYR A 84 5.20 -4.72 15.04
C TYR A 84 3.92 -4.15 15.69
N PRO A 85 3.34 -4.82 16.69
CA PRO A 85 2.04 -4.45 17.24
C PRO A 85 2.00 -3.05 17.88
N THR A 86 3.12 -2.56 18.39
CA THR A 86 3.22 -1.24 19.05
C THR A 86 4.00 -0.20 18.24
N SER A 87 4.82 -0.64 17.28
CA SER A 87 5.73 0.24 16.55
C SER A 87 5.55 0.22 15.04
N GLY A 88 4.66 -0.63 14.52
CA GLY A 88 4.32 -0.73 13.11
C GLY A 88 3.43 0.43 12.69
N VAL A 89 3.72 0.99 11.52
CA VAL A 89 2.93 2.09 10.95
C VAL A 89 2.48 1.70 9.55
N VAL A 90 1.17 1.77 9.32
CA VAL A 90 0.58 1.59 7.99
C VAL A 90 0.04 2.95 7.53
N LEU A 91 0.68 3.54 6.52
CA LEU A 91 0.19 4.75 5.87
C LEU A 91 -0.70 4.34 4.70
N ARG A 92 -1.94 4.83 4.67
CA ARG A 92 -2.92 4.59 3.59
C ARG A 92 -3.19 5.90 2.85
N PRO A 93 -2.23 6.38 2.04
CA PRO A 93 -2.44 7.59 1.28
C PRO A 93 -3.52 7.38 0.21
N GLY A 94 -4.15 8.49 -0.17
CA GLY A 94 -4.89 8.57 -1.42
C GLY A 94 -3.99 8.47 -2.65
N PHE A 95 -4.55 8.74 -3.83
CA PHE A 95 -3.82 8.77 -5.09
C PHE A 95 -2.77 9.90 -5.04
N ILE A 96 -1.51 9.52 -4.88
CA ILE A 96 -0.39 10.47 -4.88
C ILE A 96 -0.02 10.78 -6.33
N TYR A 97 -0.09 12.06 -6.70
CA TYR A 97 0.33 12.55 -8.01
C TYR A 97 1.21 13.79 -7.88
N GLY A 98 1.95 14.06 -8.93
CA GLY A 98 2.90 15.15 -9.03
C GLY A 98 3.77 14.96 -10.26
N LYS A 99 4.83 15.77 -10.37
CA LYS A 99 5.81 15.61 -11.45
C LYS A 99 6.68 14.39 -11.19
N ARG A 100 6.57 13.37 -12.04
CA ARG A 100 7.43 12.18 -11.97
C ARG A 100 8.61 12.36 -12.93
N LYS A 101 9.84 12.28 -12.43
CA LYS A 101 11.02 12.22 -13.30
C LYS A 101 11.30 10.77 -13.69
N VAL A 102 11.34 10.47 -14.98
CA VAL A 102 11.79 9.18 -15.53
C VAL A 102 12.78 9.50 -16.65
N ASP A 103 14.00 8.97 -16.55
CA ASP A 103 15.06 9.15 -17.55
C ASP A 103 15.33 10.60 -17.98
N GLY A 104 15.21 11.55 -17.04
CA GLY A 104 15.42 12.97 -17.27
C GLY A 104 14.19 13.76 -17.76
N PHE A 105 13.08 13.08 -18.06
CA PHE A 105 11.82 13.71 -18.47
C PHE A 105 10.85 13.87 -17.30
N GLU A 106 10.23 15.05 -17.18
CA GLU A 106 9.14 15.30 -16.22
C GLU A 106 7.80 14.87 -16.82
N ILE A 107 7.17 13.86 -16.23
CA ILE A 107 5.83 13.39 -16.57
C ILE A 107 4.85 14.04 -15.58
N PRO A 108 3.97 14.96 -16.03
CA PRO A 108 2.98 15.61 -15.18
C PRO A 108 1.81 14.66 -14.91
N LEU A 109 1.95 13.78 -13.91
CA LEU A 109 0.88 12.87 -13.50
C LEU A 109 -0.26 13.60 -12.76
N ASP A 110 -0.05 14.86 -12.39
CA ASP A 110 -1.03 15.75 -11.77
C ASP A 110 -2.23 16.08 -12.68
N VAL A 111 -2.01 16.18 -13.99
CA VAL A 111 -3.07 16.49 -14.97
C VAL A 111 -4.18 15.43 -14.99
N VAL A 112 -3.81 14.16 -14.80
CA VAL A 112 -4.76 13.03 -14.72
C VAL A 112 -5.11 12.70 -13.26
N GLY A 113 -4.17 12.88 -12.34
CA GLY A 113 -4.34 12.50 -10.94
C GLY A 113 -5.33 13.36 -10.17
N GLN A 114 -5.33 14.68 -10.37
CA GLN A 114 -6.27 15.57 -9.65
C GLN A 114 -7.75 15.27 -9.97
N PRO A 115 -8.16 15.11 -11.25
CA PRO A 115 -9.53 14.71 -11.57
C PRO A 115 -9.90 13.34 -11.01
N LEU A 116 -8.98 12.36 -11.07
CA LEU A 116 -9.23 11.00 -10.60
C LEU A 116 -9.41 10.97 -9.07
N GLU A 117 -8.56 11.68 -8.32
CA GLU A 117 -8.70 11.79 -6.86
C GLU A 117 -10.06 12.39 -6.48
N LYS A 118 -10.45 13.50 -7.12
CA LYS A 118 -11.76 14.13 -6.86
C LYS A 118 -12.92 13.18 -7.17
N LEU A 119 -12.84 12.41 -8.24
CA LEU A 119 -13.84 11.41 -8.59
C LEU A 119 -13.93 10.33 -7.51
N LEU A 120 -12.79 9.75 -7.13
CA LEU A 120 -12.71 8.69 -6.12
C LEU A 120 -13.24 9.17 -4.76
N SER A 121 -12.83 10.35 -4.31
CA SER A 121 -13.33 10.94 -3.06
C SER A 121 -14.82 11.28 -3.11
N SER A 122 -15.35 11.66 -4.29
CA SER A 122 -16.79 11.93 -4.44
C SER A 122 -17.62 10.65 -4.39
N VAL A 123 -17.15 9.57 -5.02
CA VAL A 123 -17.77 8.23 -4.94
C VAL A 123 -17.74 7.72 -3.50
N GLU A 124 -16.62 7.89 -2.79
CA GLU A 124 -16.50 7.53 -1.38
C GLU A 124 -17.53 8.27 -0.52
N ASN A 125 -17.67 9.59 -0.68
CA ASN A 125 -18.64 10.38 0.08
C ASN A 125 -20.10 10.06 -0.26
N PHE A 126 -20.38 9.65 -1.50
CA PHE A 126 -21.71 9.20 -1.91
C PHE A 126 -22.07 7.81 -1.36
N THR A 127 -21.09 6.92 -1.24
CA THR A 127 -21.28 5.52 -0.79
C THR A 127 -21.22 5.36 0.73
N LYS A 128 -20.52 6.24 1.45
CA LYS A 128 -20.43 6.26 2.92
C LYS A 128 -21.77 6.11 3.66
N PRO A 129 -22.88 6.79 3.27
CA PRO A 129 -24.18 6.63 3.91
C PRO A 129 -24.82 5.26 3.64
N LEU A 130 -24.54 4.63 2.49
CA LEU A 130 -25.08 3.31 2.14
C LEU A 130 -24.39 2.18 2.89
N SER A 131 -23.08 2.27 3.13
CA SER A 131 -22.31 1.29 3.92
C SER A 131 -22.66 1.28 5.42
N SER A 132 -23.41 2.29 5.89
CA SER A 132 -23.91 2.35 7.28
C SER A 132 -25.33 1.81 7.46
N LEU A 133 -25.96 1.29 6.41
CA LEU A 133 -27.29 0.68 6.49
C LEU A 133 -27.18 -0.79 6.97
N PRO A 134 -28.00 -1.23 7.94
CA PRO A 134 -27.97 -2.59 8.45
C PRO A 134 -28.55 -3.57 7.40
N ALA A 135 -27.73 -3.94 6.42
CA ALA A 135 -27.90 -4.99 5.41
C ALA A 135 -26.76 -5.01 4.35
N SER A 136 -25.75 -4.15 4.46
CA SER A 136 -24.69 -4.01 3.45
C SER A 136 -23.81 -5.26 3.26
N ASP A 137 -23.88 -6.23 4.15
CA ASP A 137 -23.10 -7.48 4.09
C ASP A 137 -23.75 -8.58 3.21
N LEU A 138 -24.89 -8.29 2.57
CA LEU A 138 -25.68 -9.25 1.79
C LEU A 138 -25.61 -9.07 0.26
N ILE A 139 -24.69 -8.24 -0.26
CA ILE A 139 -24.45 -8.06 -1.70
C ILE A 139 -22.96 -8.15 -2.02
#